data_AF-A0A0M9GUV0-F1
#
_entry.id   AF-A0A0M9GUV0-F1
#
_cell.length_a   1.000
_cell.length_b   1.000
_cell.length_c   1.000
_cell.angle_alpha   90.00
_cell.angle_beta   90.00
_cell.angle_gamma   90.00
#
_symmetry.space_group_name_H-M   'P 1'
#
loop_
_entity.id
_entity.type
_entity.pdbx_description
1 polymer ?
#
loop_
_entity_poly.entity_id
_entity_poly.type
_entity_poly.pdbx_seq_one_letter_code
_entity_poly.pdbx_strand_id
1 'polypeptide(L)'
;MKTYTKPLWSYDVQKTEQWLTDQAKAGFRVKEMHRFKRGFTFEKGQPKDVTYRIGYDKIKPATLSNTMRNDGWEKVAQSGKWYVIANERPQAEVTTSTSRDAIIKRNNFIYYAFMAILIYITCATLANVALITTTTISSDGNVEVEESPLWIITYTGAALVTAFYLFMIYSVWKIKKTNKALSTESPSTYRTPNTLEKKNLTKAEEKQLKREGILIKRRKFGWMYAPDKLEKWLEQMAADGNRLHRINRLGITFYFRKGEPQSIKYSADYQNLSNDSYFEIHRQAGWKEVFSSKGALQKWTIWSKEYEEGETQPALYSEQTHKLKQAKKVALSYTALFLPLVLMYIYIASLNTFYIFRNGGEWSIVNSNTIMFFICILLFGTYITKTWMYYFRLRRA
;
A
#
# COMPACT_ATOMS: atom_id res chain seq x y z
N MET A 1 19.13 37.03 -5.57
CA MET A 1 18.47 35.71 -5.35
C MET A 1 18.16 35.10 -6.71
N LYS A 2 18.22 33.77 -6.85
CA LYS A 2 17.93 33.08 -8.11
C LYS A 2 16.96 31.92 -7.88
N THR A 3 15.93 31.84 -8.72
CA THR A 3 14.90 30.79 -8.61
C THR A 3 15.08 29.78 -9.73
N TYR A 4 15.09 28.50 -9.37
CA TYR A 4 15.15 27.40 -10.33
C TYR A 4 13.88 26.55 -10.27
N THR A 5 13.27 26.33 -11.44
CA THR A 5 12.14 25.40 -11.60
C THR A 5 12.68 23.98 -11.75
N LYS A 6 12.23 23.07 -10.89
CA LYS A 6 12.58 21.65 -10.91
C LYS A 6 11.30 20.81 -10.88
N PRO A 7 10.66 20.57 -12.03
CA PRO A 7 9.44 19.77 -12.07
C PRO A 7 9.70 18.36 -11.51
N LEU A 8 8.69 17.79 -10.85
CA LEU A 8 8.75 16.44 -10.28
C LEU A 8 9.81 16.24 -9.18
N TRP A 9 10.38 17.31 -8.59
CA TRP A 9 11.33 17.19 -7.47
C TRP A 9 10.79 16.29 -6.33
N SER A 10 9.49 16.34 -6.07
CA SER A 10 8.83 15.54 -5.03
C SER A 10 8.69 14.04 -5.35
N TYR A 11 8.98 13.60 -6.59
CA TYR A 11 8.94 12.19 -6.98
C TYR A 11 10.28 11.50 -6.78
N ASP A 12 11.38 12.27 -6.77
CA ASP A 12 12.73 11.79 -6.56
C ASP A 12 13.45 12.77 -5.63
N VAL A 13 13.14 12.62 -4.35
CA VAL A 13 13.70 13.49 -3.31
C VAL A 13 15.20 13.28 -3.16
N GLN A 14 15.72 12.06 -3.36
CA GLN A 14 17.16 11.77 -3.27
C GLN A 14 17.95 12.49 -4.36
N LYS A 15 17.49 12.40 -5.62
CA LYS A 15 18.12 13.16 -6.71
C LYS A 15 17.99 14.67 -6.50
N THR A 16 16.93 15.12 -5.85
CA THR A 16 16.75 16.53 -5.50
C THR A 16 17.70 16.94 -4.37
N GLU A 17 17.83 16.14 -3.32
CA GLU A 17 18.78 16.35 -2.21
C GLU A 17 20.22 16.46 -2.73
N GLN A 18 20.66 15.52 -3.56
CA GLN A 18 21.98 15.58 -4.19
C GLN A 18 22.15 16.86 -4.99
N TRP A 19 21.16 17.20 -5.81
CA TRP A 19 21.20 18.44 -6.59
C TRP A 19 21.28 19.69 -5.70
N LEU A 20 20.61 19.73 -4.55
CA LEU A 20 20.72 20.84 -3.59
C LEU A 20 22.14 20.91 -2.98
N THR A 21 22.74 19.77 -2.65
CA THR A 21 24.13 19.68 -2.18
C THR A 21 25.10 20.19 -3.26
N ASP A 22 24.92 19.80 -4.52
CA ASP A 22 25.72 20.29 -5.63
C ASP A 22 25.59 21.82 -5.82
N GLN A 23 24.38 22.37 -5.62
CA GLN A 23 24.17 23.82 -5.63
C GLN A 23 24.90 24.53 -4.48
N ALA A 24 24.92 23.96 -3.27
CA ALA A 24 25.67 24.52 -2.15
C ALA A 24 27.19 24.48 -2.36
N LYS A 25 27.71 23.42 -3.00
CA LYS A 25 29.12 23.36 -3.44
C LYS A 25 29.45 24.44 -4.47
N ALA A 26 28.48 24.86 -5.28
CA ALA A 26 28.61 25.99 -6.19
C ALA A 26 28.37 27.38 -5.52
N GLY A 27 28.16 27.43 -4.20
CA GLY A 27 27.93 28.67 -3.45
C GLY A 27 26.47 29.16 -3.45
N PHE A 28 25.50 28.30 -3.76
CA PHE A 28 24.08 28.64 -3.72
C PHE A 28 23.39 27.94 -2.55
N ARG A 29 22.86 28.72 -1.60
CA ARG A 29 22.15 28.21 -0.42
C ARG A 29 20.65 28.29 -0.61
N VAL A 30 19.94 27.23 -0.25
CA VAL A 30 18.47 27.19 -0.31
C VAL A 30 17.89 28.16 0.71
N LYS A 31 17.10 29.12 0.24
CA LYS A 31 16.36 30.07 1.09
C LYS A 31 14.89 29.71 1.19
N GLU A 32 14.30 29.34 0.06
CA GLU A 32 12.88 29.02 -0.01
C GLU A 32 12.60 27.83 -0.91
N MET A 33 11.48 27.17 -0.62
CA MET A 33 10.94 26.10 -1.44
C MET A 33 9.52 26.48 -1.86
N HIS A 34 9.25 26.38 -3.16
CA HIS A 34 7.98 26.75 -3.77
C HIS A 34 7.25 25.51 -4.27
N ARG A 35 6.29 25.01 -3.47
CA ARG A 35 5.53 23.80 -3.80
C ARG A 35 4.76 23.89 -5.11
N PHE A 36 4.02 24.99 -5.32
CA PHE A 36 3.14 25.14 -6.50
C PHE A 36 3.92 25.50 -7.76
N LYS A 37 4.92 26.38 -7.65
CA LYS A 37 5.85 26.72 -8.76
C LYS A 37 6.87 25.62 -9.04
N ARG A 38 6.88 24.53 -8.26
CA ARG A 38 7.77 23.37 -8.37
C ARG A 38 9.25 23.80 -8.44
N GLY A 39 9.69 24.66 -7.54
CA GLY A 39 11.04 25.24 -7.61
C GLY A 39 11.62 25.60 -6.26
N PHE A 40 12.88 26.04 -6.30
CA PHE A 40 13.65 26.46 -5.14
C PHE A 40 14.27 27.83 -5.40
N THR A 41 14.26 28.70 -4.39
CA THR A 41 14.93 30.00 -4.42
C THR A 41 16.23 29.91 -3.64
N PHE A 42 17.29 30.40 -4.26
CA PHE A 42 18.63 30.37 -3.71
C PHE A 42 19.17 31.77 -3.44
N GLU A 43 19.98 31.85 -2.40
CA GLU A 43 20.80 32.98 -2.03
C GLU A 43 22.26 32.66 -2.35
N LYS A 44 22.98 33.63 -2.91
CA LYS A 44 24.40 33.48 -3.21
C LYS A 44 25.17 33.60 -1.90
N GLY A 45 25.97 32.60 -1.59
CA GLY A 45 26.83 32.55 -0.42
C GLY A 45 28.18 31.93 -0.77
N GLN A 46 28.95 31.55 0.25
CA GLN A 46 30.20 30.85 0.04
C GLN A 46 29.96 29.37 -0.29
N PRO A 47 30.74 28.77 -1.20
CA PRO A 47 30.80 27.33 -1.41
C PRO A 47 30.98 26.58 -0.09
N LYS A 48 30.08 25.65 0.21
CA LYS A 48 30.18 24.77 1.38
C LYS A 48 29.73 23.36 1.04
N ASP A 49 30.33 22.37 1.69
CA ASP A 49 29.82 21.00 1.66
C ASP A 49 28.67 20.89 2.66
N VAL A 50 27.44 20.88 2.15
CA VAL A 50 26.21 20.86 2.97
C VAL A 50 25.37 19.66 2.56
N THR A 51 25.01 18.84 3.54
CA THR A 51 24.08 17.74 3.32
C THR A 51 22.65 18.25 3.46
N TYR A 52 21.86 18.17 2.39
CA TYR A 52 20.44 18.48 2.45
C TYR A 52 19.58 17.22 2.56
N ARG A 53 18.52 17.30 3.37
CA ARG A 53 17.47 16.28 3.42
C ARG A 53 16.10 16.92 3.28
N ILE A 54 15.24 16.28 2.51
CA ILE A 54 13.86 16.67 2.29
C ILE A 54 12.97 15.75 3.12
N GLY A 55 12.07 16.34 3.90
CA GLY A 55 11.06 15.63 4.67
C GLY A 55 9.64 16.04 4.29
N TYR A 56 8.68 15.21 4.68
CA TYR A 56 7.26 15.44 4.42
C TYR A 56 6.44 15.17 5.66
N ASP A 57 6.11 16.17 6.45
CA ASP A 57 5.16 16.05 7.55
C ASP A 57 4.61 17.42 8.00
N LYS A 58 3.57 17.44 8.82
CA LYS A 58 3.08 18.64 9.51
C LYS A 58 4.04 19.02 10.65
N ILE A 59 5.25 19.46 10.30
CA ILE A 59 6.27 19.89 11.26
C ILE A 59 6.10 21.40 11.49
N LYS A 60 5.87 21.82 12.73
CA LYS A 60 5.99 23.23 13.16
C LYS A 60 7.49 23.60 13.29
N PRO A 61 7.90 24.87 13.27
CA PRO A 61 9.31 25.25 13.39
C PRO A 61 10.08 24.65 14.58
N ALA A 62 9.38 24.31 15.68
CA ALA A 62 9.94 23.74 16.90
C ALA A 62 10.02 22.19 16.96
N THR A 63 9.87 21.46 15.85
CA THR A 63 9.68 19.98 15.87
C THR A 63 10.82 19.11 15.33
N LEU A 64 12.00 19.66 15.03
CA LEU A 64 13.19 18.80 14.92
C LEU A 64 13.45 18.17 16.29
N SER A 65 13.68 16.85 16.36
CA SER A 65 13.98 16.20 17.64
C SER A 65 15.25 16.80 18.23
N ASN A 66 15.34 16.82 19.56
CA ASN A 66 16.55 17.30 20.24
C ASN A 66 17.79 16.56 19.76
N THR A 67 17.67 15.27 19.46
CA THR A 67 18.76 14.46 18.88
C THR A 67 19.23 14.99 17.53
N MET A 68 18.32 15.28 16.60
CA MET A 68 18.69 15.81 15.28
C MET A 68 19.32 17.19 15.36
N ARG A 69 18.79 18.07 16.24
CA ARG A 69 19.36 19.41 16.44
C ARG A 69 20.77 19.33 17.04
N ASN A 70 20.99 18.43 18.01
CA ASN A 70 22.31 18.20 18.60
C ASN A 70 23.30 17.59 17.59
N ASP A 71 22.78 16.81 16.64
CA ASP A 71 23.53 16.25 15.51
C ASP A 71 23.82 17.27 14.38
N GLY A 72 23.39 18.53 14.55
CA GLY A 72 23.70 19.64 13.64
C GLY A 72 22.66 19.88 12.53
N TRP A 73 21.48 19.25 12.60
CA TRP A 73 20.42 19.48 11.62
C TRP A 73 19.63 20.76 11.88
N GLU A 74 19.50 21.57 10.84
CA GLU A 74 18.77 22.84 10.88
C GLU A 74 17.72 22.89 9.77
N LYS A 75 16.53 23.43 10.06
CA LYS A 75 15.49 23.62 9.06
C LYS A 75 15.72 24.89 8.26
N VAL A 76 15.96 24.75 6.95
CA VAL A 76 16.31 25.87 6.06
C VAL A 76 15.14 26.37 5.22
N ALA A 77 14.17 25.51 4.89
CA ALA A 77 13.01 25.91 4.09
C ALA A 77 11.77 25.06 4.41
N GLN A 78 10.58 25.64 4.24
CA GLN A 78 9.31 24.94 4.41
C GLN A 78 8.26 25.46 3.44
N SER A 79 7.45 24.56 2.88
CA SER A 79 6.32 24.88 2.01
C SER A 79 5.19 23.89 2.24
N GLY A 80 4.19 24.30 3.03
CA GLY A 80 3.13 23.40 3.51
C GLY A 80 3.71 22.25 4.35
N LYS A 81 3.43 21.00 3.93
CA LYS A 81 3.93 19.78 4.58
C LYS A 81 5.35 19.38 4.17
N TRP A 82 5.94 20.06 3.19
CA TRP A 82 7.31 19.79 2.77
C TRP A 82 8.27 20.69 3.53
N TYR A 83 9.40 20.14 3.94
CA TYR A 83 10.47 20.92 4.54
C TYR A 83 11.84 20.40 4.06
N VAL A 84 12.82 21.29 4.11
CA VAL A 84 14.23 21.00 3.81
C VAL A 84 15.03 21.29 5.07
N ILE A 85 15.87 20.34 5.45
CA ILE A 85 16.87 20.50 6.50
C ILE A 85 18.27 20.41 5.91
N ALA A 86 19.21 21.08 6.55
CA ALA A 86 20.62 21.11 6.19
C ALA A 86 21.47 20.67 7.37
N ASN A 87 22.61 20.04 7.08
CA ASN A 87 23.67 19.76 8.05
C ASN A 87 25.01 20.11 7.40
N GLU A 88 25.80 20.95 8.05
CA GLU A 88 27.14 21.36 7.58
C GLU A 88 28.26 20.41 8.07
N ARG A 89 27.96 19.43 8.94
CA ARG A 89 28.94 18.43 9.41
C ARG A 89 29.28 17.40 8.32
N PRO A 90 30.50 16.84 8.31
CA PRO A 90 30.87 15.76 7.40
C PRO A 90 29.90 14.58 7.50
N GLN A 91 29.50 14.02 6.37
CA GLN A 91 28.50 12.93 6.31
C GLN A 91 28.87 11.71 7.16
N ALA A 92 30.17 11.48 7.41
CA ALA A 92 30.67 10.39 8.25
C ALA A 92 30.36 10.58 9.75
N GLU A 93 30.11 11.80 10.20
CA GLU A 93 29.84 12.13 11.61
C GLU A 93 28.35 12.23 11.92
N VAL A 94 27.50 12.30 10.89
CA VAL A 94 26.05 12.45 11.03
C VAL A 94 25.41 11.08 11.27
N THR A 95 24.95 10.85 12.50
CA THR A 95 24.36 9.57 12.90
C THR A 95 22.84 9.55 12.77
N THR A 96 22.20 10.72 12.70
CA THR A 96 20.74 10.85 12.61
C THR A 96 20.26 11.09 11.19
N SER A 97 19.13 10.49 10.82
CA SER A 97 18.49 10.65 9.51
C SER A 97 16.98 10.83 9.67
N THR A 98 16.35 11.56 8.74
CA THR A 98 14.89 11.74 8.72
C THR A 98 14.18 10.45 8.33
N SER A 99 13.08 10.12 9.01
CA SER A 99 12.18 9.04 8.57
C SER A 99 11.66 9.33 7.15
N ARG A 100 11.71 8.32 6.28
CA ARG A 100 11.24 8.41 4.89
C ARG A 100 9.78 8.00 4.72
N ASP A 101 9.14 7.52 5.78
CA ASP A 101 7.83 6.88 5.73
C ASP A 101 6.72 7.79 5.23
N ALA A 102 6.70 9.05 5.66
CA ALA A 102 5.65 9.97 5.26
C ALA A 102 5.76 10.35 3.76
N ILE A 103 6.97 10.40 3.21
CA ILE A 103 7.21 10.57 1.77
C ILE A 103 6.74 9.33 1.01
N ILE A 104 7.13 8.15 1.47
CA ILE A 104 6.72 6.86 0.86
C ILE A 104 5.19 6.74 0.86
N LYS A 105 4.52 7.11 1.96
CA LYS A 105 3.06 7.10 2.10
C LYS A 105 2.39 8.01 1.06
N ARG A 106 2.85 9.24 0.92
CA ARG A 106 2.35 10.17 -0.10
C ARG A 106 2.56 9.60 -1.51
N ASN A 107 3.77 9.09 -1.78
CA ASN A 107 4.12 8.55 -3.08
C ASN A 107 3.27 7.32 -3.43
N ASN A 108 3.02 6.43 -2.46
CA ASN A 108 2.13 5.29 -2.63
C ASN A 108 0.71 5.76 -2.98
N PHE A 109 0.17 6.79 -2.32
CA PHE A 109 -1.14 7.34 -2.67
C PHE A 109 -1.20 7.77 -4.15
N ILE A 110 -0.20 8.53 -4.62
CA ILE A 110 -0.11 8.96 -6.03
C ILE A 110 0.02 7.76 -6.96
N TYR A 111 0.87 6.79 -6.61
CA TYR A 111 1.05 5.55 -7.36
C TYR A 111 -0.28 4.81 -7.55
N TYR A 112 -1.07 4.60 -6.49
CA TYR A 112 -2.34 3.89 -6.61
C TYR A 112 -3.39 4.70 -7.37
N ALA A 113 -3.41 6.02 -7.21
CA ALA A 113 -4.29 6.89 -7.99
C ALA A 113 -3.99 6.80 -9.49
N PHE A 114 -2.73 6.93 -9.89
CA PHE A 114 -2.33 6.77 -11.29
C PHE A 114 -2.54 5.35 -11.81
N MET A 115 -2.28 4.32 -11.02
CA MET A 115 -2.58 2.94 -11.41
C MET A 115 -4.07 2.72 -11.66
N ALA A 116 -4.95 3.26 -10.81
CA ALA A 116 -6.40 3.16 -10.99
C ALA A 116 -6.86 3.85 -12.27
N ILE A 117 -6.37 5.07 -12.54
CA ILE A 117 -6.69 5.81 -13.77
C ILE A 117 -6.14 5.10 -15.00
N LEU A 118 -4.91 4.57 -14.94
CA LEU A 118 -4.31 3.80 -16.03
C LEU A 118 -5.14 2.55 -16.36
N ILE A 119 -5.56 1.79 -15.34
CA ILE A 119 -6.42 0.61 -15.52
C ILE A 119 -7.73 1.04 -16.18
N TYR A 120 -8.37 2.10 -15.68
CA TYR A 120 -9.61 2.61 -16.26
C TYR A 120 -9.46 2.99 -17.74
N ILE A 121 -8.47 3.83 -18.09
CA ILE A 121 -8.23 4.25 -19.48
C ILE A 121 -7.88 3.04 -20.36
N THR A 122 -7.11 2.08 -19.85
CA THR A 122 -6.76 0.86 -20.60
C THR A 122 -7.99 0.00 -20.85
N CYS A 123 -8.85 -0.21 -19.85
CA CYS A 123 -10.09 -0.96 -20.02
C CYS A 123 -11.06 -0.24 -20.96
N ALA A 124 -11.20 1.08 -20.84
CA ALA A 124 -12.06 1.88 -21.72
C ALA A 124 -11.57 1.83 -23.17
N THR A 125 -10.27 1.96 -23.41
CA THR A 125 -9.69 1.84 -24.76
C THR A 125 -9.85 0.44 -25.33
N LEU A 126 -9.58 -0.62 -24.54
CA LEU A 126 -9.81 -2.01 -24.96
C LEU A 126 -11.27 -2.28 -25.31
N ALA A 127 -12.23 -1.75 -24.54
CA ALA A 127 -13.66 -1.90 -24.83
C ALA A 127 -14.04 -1.24 -26.17
N ASN A 128 -13.51 -0.04 -26.45
CA ASN A 128 -13.75 0.63 -27.72
C ASN A 128 -13.09 -0.12 -28.89
N VAL A 129 -11.86 -0.61 -28.73
CA VAL A 129 -11.18 -1.44 -29.72
C VAL A 129 -11.97 -2.72 -30.00
N ALA A 130 -12.48 -3.38 -28.96
CA ALA A 130 -13.31 -4.57 -29.11
C ALA A 130 -14.60 -4.26 -29.89
N LEU A 131 -15.27 -3.14 -29.59
CA LEU A 131 -16.47 -2.71 -30.29
C LEU A 131 -16.19 -2.49 -31.79
N ILE A 132 -15.15 -1.73 -32.14
CA ILE A 132 -14.75 -1.49 -33.54
C ILE A 132 -14.35 -2.80 -34.24
N THR A 133 -13.67 -3.70 -33.54
CA THR A 133 -13.26 -5.00 -34.09
C THR A 133 -14.48 -5.88 -34.36
N THR A 134 -15.47 -5.89 -33.47
CA THR A 134 -16.69 -6.67 -33.69
C THR A 134 -17.53 -6.13 -34.84
N THR A 135 -17.65 -4.80 -34.98
CA THR A 135 -18.44 -4.20 -36.07
C THR A 135 -17.78 -4.41 -37.42
N THR A 136 -16.46 -4.26 -37.52
CA THR A 136 -15.68 -4.52 -38.74
C THR A 136 -15.77 -5.99 -39.17
N ILE A 137 -15.67 -6.95 -38.24
CA ILE A 137 -15.84 -8.37 -38.54
C ILE A 137 -17.28 -8.69 -38.97
N SER A 138 -18.29 -8.13 -38.29
CA SER A 138 -19.71 -8.40 -38.63
C SER A 138 -20.15 -7.82 -39.98
N SER A 139 -19.44 -6.80 -40.46
CA SER A 139 -19.71 -6.14 -41.75
C SER A 139 -18.87 -6.70 -42.90
N ASP A 140 -18.15 -7.79 -42.68
CA ASP A 140 -17.22 -8.40 -43.65
C ASP A 140 -16.18 -7.39 -44.19
N GLY A 141 -15.80 -6.42 -43.35
CA GLY A 141 -14.88 -5.33 -43.69
C GLY A 141 -15.51 -4.13 -44.39
N ASN A 142 -16.80 -4.15 -44.74
CA ASN A 142 -17.50 -3.00 -45.34
C ASN A 142 -17.91 -1.98 -44.27
N VAL A 143 -16.96 -1.14 -43.84
CA VAL A 143 -17.20 -0.03 -42.91
C VAL A 143 -17.14 1.29 -43.66
N GLU A 144 -18.26 2.01 -43.67
CA GLU A 144 -18.33 3.38 -44.16
C GLU A 144 -17.70 4.33 -43.12
N VAL A 145 -16.65 5.05 -43.52
CA VAL A 145 -15.93 5.98 -42.64
C VAL A 145 -16.38 7.39 -42.96
N GLU A 146 -17.19 7.97 -42.07
CA GLU A 146 -17.55 9.39 -42.17
C GLU A 146 -16.51 10.27 -41.45
N GLU A 147 -16.04 11.32 -42.14
CA GLU A 147 -15.13 12.29 -41.53
C GLU A 147 -15.84 13.16 -40.50
N SER A 148 -15.27 13.25 -39.30
CA SER A 148 -15.81 14.10 -38.24
C SER A 148 -15.61 15.59 -38.59
N PRO A 149 -16.67 16.42 -38.54
CA PRO A 149 -16.55 17.87 -38.69
C PRO A 149 -15.63 18.54 -37.67
N LEU A 150 -15.34 17.85 -36.54
CA LEU A 150 -14.48 18.33 -35.44
C LEU A 150 -13.15 17.57 -35.38
N TRP A 151 -12.65 17.04 -36.49
CA TRP A 151 -11.45 16.19 -36.55
C TRP A 151 -10.24 16.77 -35.78
N ILE A 152 -9.97 18.08 -35.89
CA ILE A 152 -8.86 18.75 -35.18
C ILE A 152 -8.98 18.55 -33.67
N ILE A 153 -10.19 18.74 -33.13
CA ILE A 153 -10.46 18.59 -31.69
C ILE A 153 -10.28 17.13 -31.29
N THR A 154 -10.77 16.19 -32.10
CA THR A 154 -10.67 14.75 -31.86
C THR A 154 -9.20 14.29 -31.80
N TYR A 155 -8.39 14.65 -32.80
CA TYR A 155 -6.97 14.25 -32.83
C TYR A 155 -6.13 14.98 -31.78
N THR A 156 -6.41 16.26 -31.52
CA THR A 156 -5.72 17.02 -30.45
C THR A 156 -6.05 16.41 -29.08
N GLY A 157 -7.33 16.09 -28.84
CA GLY A 157 -7.77 15.40 -27.63
C GLY A 157 -7.11 14.03 -27.47
N ALA A 158 -7.06 13.22 -28.54
CA ALA A 158 -6.39 11.92 -28.54
C ALA A 158 -4.88 12.04 -28.23
N ALA A 159 -4.20 13.03 -28.81
CA ALA A 159 -2.79 13.29 -28.54
C ALA A 159 -2.54 13.68 -27.08
N LEU A 160 -3.39 14.54 -26.50
CA LEU A 160 -3.31 14.94 -25.09
C LEU A 160 -3.55 13.75 -24.15
N VAL A 161 -4.56 12.92 -24.42
CA VAL A 161 -4.84 11.72 -23.63
C VAL A 161 -3.67 10.73 -23.71
N THR A 162 -3.10 10.54 -24.90
CA THR A 162 -1.94 9.66 -25.11
C THR A 162 -0.71 10.18 -24.36
N ALA A 163 -0.40 11.48 -24.46
CA ALA A 163 0.70 12.09 -23.72
C ALA A 163 0.51 11.96 -22.20
N PHE A 164 -0.71 12.19 -21.71
CA PHE A 164 -1.05 12.02 -20.30
C PHE A 164 -0.93 10.56 -19.84
N TYR A 165 -1.33 9.60 -20.67
CA TYR A 165 -1.20 8.16 -20.42
C TYR A 165 0.28 7.75 -20.28
N LEU A 166 1.14 8.18 -21.21
CA LEU A 166 2.59 7.93 -21.14
C LEU A 166 3.22 8.60 -19.90
N PHE A 167 2.80 9.82 -19.57
CA PHE A 167 3.23 10.51 -18.36
C PHE A 167 2.87 9.74 -17.08
N MET A 168 1.66 9.14 -17.02
CA MET A 168 1.25 8.32 -15.89
C MET A 168 2.08 7.04 -15.77
N ILE A 169 2.37 6.35 -16.88
CA ILE A 169 3.26 5.18 -16.89
C ILE A 169 4.64 5.55 -16.33
N TYR A 170 5.23 6.62 -16.86
CA TYR A 170 6.52 7.13 -16.38
C TYR A 170 6.48 7.44 -14.89
N SER A 171 5.42 8.12 -14.42
CA SER A 171 5.25 8.51 -13.03
C SER A 171 5.16 7.29 -12.10
N VAL A 172 4.36 6.28 -12.47
CA VAL A 172 4.22 5.02 -11.72
C VAL A 172 5.56 4.30 -11.61
N TRP A 173 6.28 4.16 -12.72
CA TRP A 173 7.60 3.53 -12.75
C TRP A 173 8.60 4.29 -11.87
N LYS A 174 8.66 5.62 -12.03
CA LYS A 174 9.58 6.49 -11.30
C LYS A 174 9.31 6.44 -9.79
N ILE A 175 8.06 6.58 -9.38
CA ILE A 175 7.65 6.51 -7.96
C ILE A 175 8.01 5.15 -7.36
N LYS A 176 7.74 4.05 -8.06
CA LYS A 176 8.08 2.70 -7.60
C LYS A 176 9.59 2.54 -7.38
N LYS A 177 10.40 3.06 -8.31
CA LYS A 177 11.87 3.05 -8.19
C LYS A 177 12.33 3.88 -6.98
N THR A 178 11.85 5.11 -6.83
CA THR A 178 12.21 5.99 -5.70
C THR A 178 11.78 5.39 -4.36
N ASN A 179 10.56 4.88 -4.24
CA ASN A 179 10.08 4.30 -2.99
C ASN A 179 10.93 3.10 -2.56
N LYS A 180 11.39 2.28 -3.52
CA LYS A 180 12.32 1.18 -3.24
C LYS A 180 13.66 1.71 -2.70
N ALA A 181 14.22 2.75 -3.30
CA ALA A 181 15.45 3.37 -2.84
C ALA A 181 15.30 3.98 -1.44
N LEU A 182 14.24 4.76 -1.20
CA LEU A 182 13.93 5.34 0.11
C LEU A 182 13.73 4.29 1.21
N SER A 183 13.09 3.16 0.89
CA SER A 183 12.93 2.06 1.84
C SER A 183 14.25 1.37 2.22
N THR A 184 15.31 1.55 1.42
CA THR A 184 16.65 1.00 1.70
C THR A 184 17.48 1.94 2.57
N GLU A 185 17.23 3.24 2.52
CA GLU A 185 17.96 4.27 3.29
C GLU A 185 17.44 4.53 4.71
N SER A 186 16.21 4.11 5.04
CA SER A 186 15.65 4.31 6.38
C SER A 186 16.43 3.45 7.41
N PRO A 187 17.09 4.05 8.44
CA PRO A 187 17.91 3.30 9.40
C PRO A 187 17.14 2.29 10.26
N SER A 188 15.82 2.32 10.24
CA SER A 188 15.00 1.23 10.73
C SER A 188 13.73 1.17 9.88
N THR A 189 13.15 -0.02 9.90
CA THR A 189 11.89 -0.40 9.23
C THR A 189 12.10 -0.98 7.83
N TYR A 190 11.89 -2.30 7.74
CA TYR A 190 11.75 -3.16 6.55
C TYR A 190 12.92 -4.07 6.12
N ARG A 191 14.02 -4.19 6.87
CA ARG A 191 14.70 -5.50 6.98
C ARG A 191 14.17 -6.18 8.23
N THR A 192 13.27 -7.15 8.04
CA THR A 192 12.75 -8.04 9.08
C THR A 192 13.91 -8.92 9.57
N PRO A 193 14.56 -8.65 10.71
CA PRO A 193 15.66 -9.49 11.17
C PRO A 193 15.09 -10.73 11.86
N ASN A 194 13.89 -10.62 12.44
CA ASN A 194 13.29 -11.64 13.29
C ASN A 194 11.90 -12.11 12.81
N THR A 195 11.66 -12.19 11.49
CA THR A 195 10.71 -13.21 11.03
C THR A 195 11.36 -14.53 11.34
N LEU A 196 10.77 -15.32 12.26
CA LEU A 196 11.05 -16.75 12.53
C LEU A 196 12.10 -17.30 11.58
N GLU A 197 13.35 -17.43 12.04
CA GLU A 197 14.52 -17.86 11.25
C GLU A 197 14.17 -18.15 9.79
N LYS A 198 14.13 -17.09 8.96
CA LYS A 198 14.01 -17.26 7.51
C LYS A 198 15.32 -17.84 7.00
N LYS A 199 15.61 -19.09 7.36
CA LYS A 199 16.33 -19.96 6.44
C LYS A 199 15.40 -20.05 5.24
N ASN A 200 15.65 -19.22 4.22
CA ASN A 200 14.86 -19.23 2.99
C ASN A 200 15.13 -20.58 2.36
N LEU A 201 14.35 -21.59 2.74
CA LEU A 201 14.39 -22.92 2.17
C LEU A 201 14.33 -22.74 0.66
N THR A 202 15.33 -23.26 -0.03
CA THR A 202 15.35 -23.33 -1.47
C THR A 202 14.10 -24.08 -1.94
N LYS A 203 13.65 -23.83 -3.16
CA LYS A 203 12.47 -24.54 -3.71
C LYS A 203 12.66 -26.07 -3.67
N ALA A 204 13.91 -26.54 -3.75
CA ALA A 204 14.27 -27.94 -3.63
C ALA A 204 14.06 -28.47 -2.20
N GLU A 205 14.60 -27.78 -1.18
CA GLU A 205 14.41 -28.14 0.23
C GLU A 205 12.93 -28.07 0.64
N GLU A 206 12.17 -27.07 0.19
CA GLU A 206 10.72 -27.03 0.43
C GLU A 206 9.98 -28.23 -0.20
N LYS A 207 10.44 -28.71 -1.35
CA LYS A 207 9.83 -29.86 -2.04
C LYS A 207 10.18 -31.16 -1.31
N GLN A 208 11.41 -31.26 -0.81
CA GLN A 208 11.88 -32.38 -0.01
C GLN A 208 11.15 -32.47 1.34
N LEU A 209 11.11 -31.38 2.12
CA LEU A 209 10.39 -31.34 3.41
C LEU A 209 8.88 -31.59 3.28
N LYS A 210 8.29 -31.28 2.12
CA LYS A 210 6.90 -31.66 1.80
C LYS A 210 6.74 -33.15 1.54
N ARG A 211 7.69 -33.77 0.83
CA ARG A 211 7.71 -35.22 0.58
C ARG A 211 7.89 -36.00 1.88
N GLU A 212 8.72 -35.48 2.78
CA GLU A 212 8.97 -36.04 4.11
C GLU A 212 7.81 -35.79 5.11
N GLY A 213 6.76 -35.06 4.71
CA GLY A 213 5.59 -34.79 5.56
C GLY A 213 5.85 -33.84 6.73
N ILE A 214 7.04 -33.22 6.78
CA ILE A 214 7.47 -32.28 7.83
C ILE A 214 6.85 -30.90 7.60
N LEU A 215 6.62 -30.50 6.34
CA LEU A 215 6.06 -29.20 5.99
C LEU A 215 4.60 -29.30 5.49
N ILE A 216 3.66 -28.69 6.21
CA ILE A 216 2.24 -28.67 5.91
C ILE A 216 1.84 -27.30 5.33
N LYS A 217 1.06 -27.31 4.24
CA LYS A 217 0.56 -26.10 3.60
C LYS A 217 -0.95 -25.97 3.83
N ARG A 218 -1.39 -24.84 4.38
CA ARG A 218 -2.81 -24.51 4.51
C ARG A 218 -3.11 -23.16 3.87
N ARG A 219 -4.33 -23.02 3.31
CA ARG A 219 -4.80 -21.77 2.70
C ARG A 219 -5.95 -21.21 3.53
N LYS A 220 -5.88 -19.91 3.82
CA LYS A 220 -6.96 -19.17 4.48
C LYS A 220 -7.27 -17.94 3.65
N PHE A 221 -8.36 -17.97 2.90
CA PHE A 221 -8.80 -16.83 2.09
C PHE A 221 -9.64 -15.88 2.95
N GLY A 222 -9.45 -14.57 2.76
CA GLY A 222 -10.29 -13.55 3.40
C GLY A 222 -10.23 -13.50 4.92
N TRP A 223 -9.15 -13.96 5.55
CA TRP A 223 -9.01 -13.91 7.00
C TRP A 223 -9.03 -12.49 7.57
N MET A 224 -8.68 -11.49 6.76
CA MET A 224 -8.73 -10.06 7.12
C MET A 224 -10.14 -9.58 7.50
N TYR A 225 -11.18 -10.29 7.04
CA TYR A 225 -12.58 -9.99 7.38
C TYR A 225 -13.02 -10.60 8.72
N ALA A 226 -12.23 -11.54 9.27
CA ALA A 226 -12.48 -12.21 10.55
C ALA A 226 -11.14 -12.63 11.20
N PRO A 227 -10.30 -11.64 11.59
CA PRO A 227 -8.95 -11.91 12.09
C PRO A 227 -8.95 -12.74 13.38
N ASP A 228 -9.96 -12.60 14.23
CA ASP A 228 -10.16 -13.42 15.43
C ASP A 228 -10.23 -14.93 15.13
N LYS A 229 -10.88 -15.32 14.01
CA LYS A 229 -10.94 -16.72 13.58
C LYS A 229 -9.60 -17.20 13.06
N LEU A 230 -8.76 -16.30 12.55
CA LEU A 230 -7.40 -16.63 12.15
C LEU A 230 -6.52 -16.82 13.37
N GLU A 231 -6.58 -15.91 14.35
CA GLU A 231 -5.82 -15.98 15.60
C GLU A 231 -6.06 -17.34 16.28
N LYS A 232 -7.32 -17.69 16.54
CA LYS A 232 -7.70 -19.00 17.12
C LYS A 232 -7.23 -20.19 16.28
N TRP A 233 -7.30 -20.08 14.96
CA TRP A 233 -6.86 -21.16 14.09
C TRP A 233 -5.33 -21.33 14.11
N LEU A 234 -4.57 -20.24 14.19
CA LEU A 234 -3.10 -20.31 14.33
C LEU A 234 -2.69 -20.84 15.71
N GLU A 235 -3.40 -20.43 16.77
CA GLU A 235 -3.24 -20.95 18.13
C GLU A 235 -3.48 -22.47 18.16
N GLN A 236 -4.58 -22.95 17.57
CA GLN A 236 -4.86 -24.39 17.48
C GLN A 236 -3.78 -25.13 16.70
N MET A 237 -3.33 -24.59 15.57
CA MET A 237 -2.26 -25.22 14.79
C MET A 237 -0.97 -25.36 15.63
N ALA A 238 -0.61 -24.35 16.41
CA ALA A 238 0.56 -24.41 17.30
C ALA A 238 0.37 -25.44 18.43
N ALA A 239 -0.83 -25.52 19.03
CA ALA A 239 -1.17 -26.53 20.04
C ALA A 239 -1.12 -27.96 19.47
N ASP A 240 -1.49 -28.15 18.20
CA ASP A 240 -1.42 -29.45 17.51
C ASP A 240 0.01 -29.81 17.06
N GLY A 241 1.05 -29.10 17.53
CA GLY A 241 2.45 -29.31 17.13
C GLY A 241 2.80 -28.80 15.73
N ASN A 242 1.95 -27.97 15.12
CA ASN A 242 2.21 -27.37 13.82
C ASN A 242 2.69 -25.93 14.00
N ARG A 243 4.02 -25.76 14.08
CA ARG A 243 4.64 -24.44 14.22
C ARG A 243 4.55 -23.67 12.91
N LEU A 244 3.98 -22.46 12.96
CA LEU A 244 3.96 -21.58 11.79
C LEU A 244 5.39 -21.24 11.38
N HIS A 245 5.77 -21.58 10.15
CA HIS A 245 7.11 -21.33 9.62
C HIS A 245 7.12 -20.11 8.69
N ARG A 246 6.13 -20.00 7.79
CA ARG A 246 6.10 -18.92 6.80
C ARG A 246 4.69 -18.59 6.34
N ILE A 247 4.46 -17.33 6.02
CA ILE A 247 3.28 -16.87 5.29
C ILE A 247 3.74 -16.34 3.93
N ASN A 248 3.00 -16.68 2.87
CA ASN A 248 3.32 -16.19 1.53
C ASN A 248 3.14 -14.66 1.44
N ARG A 249 3.71 -14.05 0.39
CA ARG A 249 3.65 -12.58 0.20
C ARG A 249 2.23 -12.01 0.11
N LEU A 250 1.26 -12.82 -0.30
CA LEU A 250 -0.15 -12.42 -0.40
C LEU A 250 -0.92 -12.58 0.93
N GLY A 251 -0.33 -13.21 1.94
CA GLY A 251 -1.00 -13.48 3.22
C GLY A 251 -2.00 -14.64 3.19
N ILE A 252 -2.16 -15.35 2.09
CA ILE A 252 -3.24 -16.35 1.90
C ILE A 252 -2.78 -17.76 2.25
N THR A 253 -1.49 -18.06 2.09
CA THR A 253 -0.93 -19.40 2.27
C THR A 253 0.01 -19.41 3.47
N PHE A 254 -0.26 -20.33 4.38
CA PHE A 254 0.46 -20.55 5.62
C PHE A 254 1.20 -21.89 5.51
N TYR A 255 2.50 -21.87 5.80
CA TYR A 255 3.38 -23.01 5.81
C TYR A 255 3.74 -23.31 7.26
N PHE A 256 3.46 -24.54 7.69
CA PHE A 256 3.70 -25.03 9.04
C PHE A 256 4.77 -26.11 8.99
N ARG A 257 5.59 -26.17 10.03
CA ARG A 257 6.54 -27.26 10.26
C ARG A 257 6.03 -28.09 11.43
N LYS A 258 5.97 -29.41 11.28
CA LYS A 258 5.70 -30.31 12.40
C LYS A 258 6.81 -30.16 13.44
N GLY A 259 6.43 -30.09 14.69
CA GLY A 259 7.28 -30.02 15.86
C GLY A 259 6.47 -30.28 17.12
N GLU A 260 7.01 -29.90 18.27
CA GLU A 260 6.32 -30.06 19.54
C GLU A 260 5.13 -29.09 19.67
N PRO A 261 4.06 -29.48 20.39
CA PRO A 261 3.01 -28.57 20.83
C PRO A 261 3.58 -27.32 21.51
N GLN A 262 3.08 -26.14 21.11
CA GLN A 262 3.53 -24.86 21.65
C GLN A 262 2.35 -23.94 21.97
N SER A 263 2.40 -23.33 23.15
CA SER A 263 1.50 -22.25 23.56
C SER A 263 1.97 -20.92 22.94
N ILE A 264 1.40 -20.59 21.78
CA ILE A 264 1.72 -19.35 21.05
C ILE A 264 0.47 -18.53 20.87
N LYS A 265 0.51 -17.29 21.37
CA LYS A 265 -0.55 -16.31 21.10
C LYS A 265 -0.28 -15.61 19.79
N TYR A 266 -1.28 -15.59 18.91
CA TYR A 266 -1.25 -14.82 17.68
C TYR A 266 -2.15 -13.59 17.79
N SER A 267 -1.73 -12.46 17.22
CA SER A 267 -2.57 -11.28 17.09
C SER A 267 -2.46 -10.67 15.69
N ALA A 268 -3.60 -10.58 15.01
CA ALA A 268 -3.73 -9.98 13.69
C ALA A 268 -4.20 -8.53 13.84
N ASP A 269 -3.26 -7.61 13.66
CA ASP A 269 -3.47 -6.19 13.90
C ASP A 269 -3.68 -5.39 12.61
N TYR A 270 -4.66 -4.49 12.64
CA TYR A 270 -4.99 -3.60 11.52
C TYR A 270 -4.44 -2.20 11.76
N GLN A 271 -3.45 -1.84 10.96
CA GLN A 271 -2.72 -0.58 11.11
C GLN A 271 -2.96 0.33 9.92
N ASN A 272 -3.21 1.60 10.21
CA ASN A 272 -3.29 2.63 9.19
C ASN A 272 -1.95 3.38 9.10
N LEU A 273 -0.92 2.69 8.62
CA LEU A 273 0.49 3.13 8.62
C LEU A 273 0.94 3.64 10.00
N SER A 274 1.40 2.71 10.82
CA SER A 274 2.08 2.95 12.09
C SER A 274 3.42 3.67 11.90
N ASN A 275 3.79 4.50 12.88
CA ASN A 275 5.12 5.10 13.00
C ASN A 275 6.14 4.05 13.46
N ASP A 276 7.43 4.25 13.16
CA ASP A 276 8.55 3.36 13.56
C ASP A 276 8.50 2.97 15.06
N SER A 277 8.15 3.92 15.92
CA SER A 277 7.99 3.72 17.37
C SER A 277 6.99 2.62 17.75
N TYR A 278 5.93 2.40 16.96
CA TYR A 278 4.92 1.38 17.26
C TYR A 278 5.50 -0.05 17.18
N PHE A 279 6.31 -0.36 16.15
CA PHE A 279 6.88 -1.69 15.99
C PHE A 279 7.94 -1.98 17.06
N GLU A 280 8.71 -0.96 17.44
CA GLU A 280 9.73 -1.07 18.48
C GLU A 280 9.12 -1.39 19.84
N ILE A 281 8.03 -0.70 20.23
CA ILE A 281 7.31 -0.95 21.49
C ILE A 281 6.86 -2.41 21.56
N HIS A 282 6.28 -2.96 20.48
CA HIS A 282 5.81 -4.36 20.49
C HIS A 282 6.96 -5.37 20.50
N ARG A 283 8.07 -5.09 19.80
CA ARG A 283 9.27 -5.95 19.86
C ARG A 283 9.91 -5.95 21.24
N GLN A 284 9.99 -4.79 21.90
CA GLN A 284 10.47 -4.67 23.28
C GLN A 284 9.56 -5.44 24.26
N ALA A 285 8.25 -5.49 23.99
CA ALA A 285 7.29 -6.31 24.75
C ALA A 285 7.34 -7.82 24.42
N GLY A 286 8.30 -8.27 23.61
CA GLY A 286 8.51 -9.68 23.27
C GLY A 286 7.68 -10.20 22.09
N TRP A 287 6.96 -9.34 21.37
CA TRP A 287 6.18 -9.77 20.20
C TRP A 287 7.06 -9.93 18.95
N LYS A 288 6.94 -11.09 18.30
CA LYS A 288 7.63 -11.42 17.04
C LYS A 288 6.71 -11.15 15.85
N GLU A 289 7.21 -10.46 14.83
CA GLU A 289 6.46 -10.18 13.60
C GLU A 289 6.52 -11.40 12.65
N VAL A 290 5.39 -12.05 12.41
CA VAL A 290 5.32 -13.25 11.57
C VAL A 290 4.94 -12.92 10.12
N PHE A 291 4.13 -11.88 9.93
CA PHE A 291 3.72 -11.42 8.60
C PHE A 291 3.35 -9.94 8.63
N SER A 292 3.65 -9.22 7.56
CA SER A 292 3.11 -7.88 7.32
C SER A 292 2.74 -7.72 5.86
N SER A 293 1.52 -7.23 5.60
CA SER A 293 1.02 -6.99 4.25
C SER A 293 1.68 -5.75 3.64
N LYS A 294 1.87 -5.76 2.32
CA LYS A 294 2.47 -4.63 1.56
C LYS A 294 1.45 -3.61 1.04
N GLY A 295 0.24 -3.61 1.60
CA GLY A 295 -0.85 -2.73 1.15
C GLY A 295 -0.68 -1.31 1.70
N ALA A 296 -0.78 -0.28 0.85
CA ALA A 296 -0.68 1.11 1.30
C ALA A 296 -1.97 1.70 1.88
N LEU A 297 -3.12 1.06 1.63
CA LEU A 297 -4.41 1.48 2.19
C LEU A 297 -4.80 0.65 3.41
N GLN A 298 -4.34 -0.59 3.48
CA GLN A 298 -4.66 -1.56 4.52
C GLN A 298 -3.42 -2.38 4.84
N LYS A 299 -2.76 -2.07 5.96
CA LYS A 299 -1.62 -2.81 6.46
C LYS A 299 -2.10 -3.75 7.57
N TRP A 300 -1.95 -5.04 7.33
CA TRP A 300 -2.22 -6.08 8.31
C TRP A 300 -0.90 -6.68 8.76
N THR A 301 -0.69 -6.74 10.06
CA THR A 301 0.49 -7.37 10.66
C THR A 301 0.04 -8.51 11.56
N ILE A 302 0.66 -9.67 11.45
CA ILE A 302 0.43 -10.80 12.35
C ILE A 302 1.63 -10.88 13.29
N TRP A 303 1.33 -10.75 14.57
CA TRP A 303 2.27 -10.86 15.67
C TRP A 303 2.13 -12.22 16.35
N SER A 304 3.22 -12.73 16.91
CA SER A 304 3.22 -13.93 17.75
C SER A 304 4.03 -13.73 19.02
N LYS A 305 3.56 -14.29 20.13
CA LYS A 305 4.30 -14.36 21.39
C LYS A 305 4.09 -15.74 22.02
N GLU A 306 5.19 -16.44 22.27
CA GLU A 306 5.22 -17.69 23.04
C GLU A 306 4.97 -17.37 24.53
N TYR A 307 4.27 -18.24 25.24
CA TYR A 307 3.99 -18.12 26.67
C TYR A 307 3.99 -19.51 27.32
N GLU A 308 4.28 -19.57 28.62
CA GLU A 308 4.35 -20.84 29.36
C GLU A 308 3.01 -21.24 29.98
N GLU A 309 2.87 -22.53 30.29
CA GLU A 309 1.69 -23.07 30.96
C GLU A 309 1.60 -22.51 32.39
N GLY A 310 0.54 -21.75 32.68
CA GLY A 310 0.37 -21.02 33.95
C GLY A 310 0.71 -19.52 33.87
N GLU A 311 1.32 -19.04 32.79
CA GLU A 311 1.50 -17.60 32.54
C GLU A 311 0.19 -16.96 32.06
N THR A 312 -0.07 -15.72 32.44
CA THR A 312 -1.20 -14.94 31.92
C THR A 312 -1.08 -14.80 30.39
N GLN A 313 -2.15 -15.12 29.66
CA GLN A 313 -2.13 -15.09 28.20
C GLN A 313 -1.74 -13.68 27.68
N PRO A 314 -0.69 -13.56 26.85
CA PRO A 314 -0.19 -12.25 26.45
C PRO A 314 -1.20 -11.53 25.55
N ALA A 315 -1.54 -10.28 25.90
CA ALA A 315 -2.38 -9.42 25.09
C ALA A 315 -1.52 -8.39 24.34
N LEU A 316 -1.72 -8.24 23.02
CA LEU A 316 -0.99 -7.24 22.23
C LEU A 316 -1.33 -5.80 22.68
N TYR A 317 -2.56 -5.62 23.17
CA TYR A 317 -3.06 -4.38 23.74
C TYR A 317 -3.62 -4.67 25.12
N SER A 318 -3.26 -3.85 26.11
CA SER A 318 -3.77 -3.95 27.48
C SER A 318 -5.27 -3.64 27.57
N GLU A 319 -5.80 -2.83 26.64
CA GLU A 319 -7.22 -2.47 26.62
C GLU A 319 -7.97 -3.07 25.42
N GLN A 320 -9.15 -3.64 25.70
CA GLN A 320 -10.09 -4.18 24.71
C GLN A 320 -10.70 -3.09 23.82
N THR A 321 -10.77 -1.84 24.30
CA THR A 321 -11.26 -0.65 23.60
C THR A 321 -10.53 -0.42 22.27
N HIS A 322 -9.22 -0.67 22.25
CA HIS A 322 -8.38 -0.53 21.07
C HIS A 322 -8.75 -1.52 19.97
N LYS A 323 -8.93 -2.80 20.31
CA LYS A 323 -9.37 -3.84 19.35
C LYS A 323 -10.75 -3.54 18.79
N LEU A 324 -11.68 -3.07 19.63
CA LEU A 324 -13.03 -2.70 19.20
C LEU A 324 -13.02 -1.51 18.23
N LYS A 325 -12.22 -0.47 18.51
CA LYS A 325 -12.06 0.70 17.63
C LYS A 325 -11.46 0.30 16.29
N GLN A 326 -10.47 -0.59 16.27
CA GLN A 326 -9.90 -1.13 15.05
C GLN A 326 -10.91 -1.95 14.25
N ALA A 327 -11.64 -2.86 14.90
CA ALA A 327 -12.67 -3.67 14.25
C ALA A 327 -13.77 -2.81 13.62
N LYS A 328 -14.24 -1.77 14.32
CA LYS A 328 -15.19 -0.80 13.78
C LYS A 328 -14.63 -0.10 12.55
N LYS A 329 -13.37 0.33 12.60
CA LYS A 329 -12.70 0.99 11.48
C LYS A 329 -12.58 0.07 10.26
N VAL A 330 -12.24 -1.20 10.46
CA VAL A 330 -12.21 -2.22 9.41
C VAL A 330 -13.59 -2.35 8.78
N ALA A 331 -14.64 -2.57 9.58
CA ALA A 331 -16.01 -2.71 9.10
C ALA A 331 -16.48 -1.50 8.29
N LEU A 332 -16.23 -0.29 8.78
CA LEU A 332 -16.57 0.95 8.08
C LEU A 332 -15.79 1.10 6.77
N SER A 333 -14.49 0.83 6.76
CA SER A 333 -13.65 0.95 5.57
C SER A 333 -14.10 0.00 4.46
N TYR A 334 -14.43 -1.24 4.82
CA TYR A 334 -14.90 -2.26 3.87
C TYR A 334 -16.33 -2.01 3.41
N THR A 335 -17.20 -1.47 4.28
CA THR A 335 -18.54 -1.01 3.88
C THR A 335 -18.43 0.12 2.86
N ALA A 336 -17.62 1.14 3.14
CA ALA A 336 -17.40 2.25 2.20
C ALA A 336 -16.83 1.79 0.85
N LEU A 337 -15.98 0.76 0.86
CA LEU A 337 -15.39 0.21 -0.36
C LEU A 337 -16.38 -0.65 -1.18
N PHE A 338 -17.14 -1.54 -0.53
CA PHE A 338 -17.93 -2.55 -1.23
C PHE A 338 -19.42 -2.20 -1.35
N LEU A 339 -19.98 -1.36 -0.48
CA LEU A 339 -21.40 -1.01 -0.54
C LEU A 339 -21.78 -0.30 -1.86
N PRO A 340 -21.02 0.69 -2.36
CA PRO A 340 -21.34 1.31 -3.65
C PRO A 340 -21.31 0.31 -4.81
N LEU A 341 -20.36 -0.64 -4.79
CA LEU A 341 -20.26 -1.70 -5.80
C LEU A 341 -21.48 -2.64 -5.73
N VAL A 342 -21.87 -3.05 -4.53
CA VAL A 342 -23.07 -3.90 -4.32
C VAL A 342 -24.32 -3.18 -4.83
N LEU A 343 -24.53 -1.91 -4.46
CA LEU A 343 -25.68 -1.14 -4.93
C LEU A 343 -25.70 -0.97 -6.45
N MET A 344 -24.54 -0.70 -7.05
CA MET A 344 -24.40 -0.61 -8.51
C MET A 344 -24.75 -1.94 -9.19
N TYR A 345 -24.27 -3.07 -8.67
CA TYR A 345 -24.61 -4.37 -9.25
C TYR A 345 -26.08 -4.74 -9.04
N ILE A 346 -26.69 -4.39 -7.91
CA ILE A 346 -28.13 -4.54 -7.70
C ILE A 346 -28.90 -3.74 -8.75
N TYR A 347 -28.51 -2.49 -8.99
CA TYR A 347 -29.13 -1.65 -10.01
C TYR A 347 -29.02 -2.26 -11.40
N ILE A 348 -27.82 -2.66 -11.84
CA ILE A 348 -27.61 -3.29 -13.15
C ILE A 348 -28.40 -4.60 -13.28
N ALA A 349 -28.35 -5.46 -12.26
CA ALA A 349 -29.10 -6.72 -12.24
C ALA A 349 -30.61 -6.47 -12.33
N SER A 350 -31.13 -5.41 -11.68
CA SER A 350 -32.55 -5.05 -11.72
C SER A 350 -32.98 -4.60 -13.12
N LEU A 351 -32.15 -3.80 -13.81
CA LEU A 351 -32.40 -3.40 -15.20
C LEU A 351 -32.39 -4.59 -16.15
N ASN A 352 -31.40 -5.49 -16.01
CA ASN A 352 -31.33 -6.68 -16.83
C ASN A 352 -32.52 -7.62 -16.59
N THR A 353 -32.92 -7.79 -15.32
CA THR A 353 -34.08 -8.62 -14.96
C THR A 353 -35.36 -8.05 -15.58
N PHE A 354 -35.54 -6.73 -15.52
CA PHE A 354 -36.66 -6.05 -16.17
C PHE A 354 -36.66 -6.24 -17.70
N TYR A 355 -35.48 -6.13 -18.33
CA TYR A 355 -35.31 -6.38 -19.77
C TYR A 355 -35.66 -7.83 -20.14
N ILE A 356 -35.13 -8.81 -19.40
CA ILE A 356 -35.40 -10.25 -19.61
C ILE A 356 -36.90 -10.54 -19.47
N PHE A 357 -37.54 -9.96 -18.45
CA PHE A 357 -38.98 -10.16 -18.22
C PHE A 357 -39.83 -9.58 -19.35
N ARG A 358 -39.49 -8.38 -19.85
CA ARG A 358 -40.26 -7.69 -20.90
C ARG A 358 -40.07 -8.30 -22.28
N ASN A 359 -38.87 -8.76 -22.60
CA ASN A 359 -38.50 -9.23 -23.93
C ASN A 359 -38.49 -10.77 -24.03
N GLY A 360 -39.26 -11.45 -23.16
CA GLY A 360 -39.27 -12.90 -22.97
C GLY A 360 -38.90 -13.69 -24.23
N GLY A 361 -37.75 -14.37 -24.17
CA GLY A 361 -37.12 -15.04 -25.30
C GLY A 361 -36.03 -16.02 -24.84
N GLU A 362 -35.27 -16.56 -25.79
CA GLU A 362 -34.21 -17.54 -25.54
C GLU A 362 -33.08 -17.01 -24.64
N TRP A 363 -32.25 -17.94 -24.15
CA TRP A 363 -31.11 -17.63 -23.30
C TRP A 363 -30.08 -16.75 -24.02
N SER A 364 -30.12 -15.45 -23.77
CA SER A 364 -29.13 -14.48 -24.24
C SER A 364 -27.98 -14.24 -23.25
N ILE A 365 -26.97 -13.49 -23.71
CA ILE A 365 -25.84 -13.02 -22.89
C ILE A 365 -26.28 -12.18 -21.67
N VAL A 366 -27.44 -11.51 -21.75
CA VAL A 366 -28.01 -10.72 -20.65
C VAL A 366 -28.39 -11.62 -19.47
N ASN A 367 -28.89 -12.84 -19.71
CA ASN A 367 -29.18 -13.82 -18.66
C ASN A 367 -27.91 -14.24 -17.91
N SER A 368 -26.87 -14.58 -18.68
CA SER A 368 -25.57 -14.99 -18.12
C SER A 368 -24.93 -13.86 -17.30
N ASN A 369 -24.97 -12.62 -17.81
CA ASN A 369 -24.47 -11.44 -17.09
C ASN A 369 -25.25 -11.19 -15.80
N THR A 370 -26.57 -11.37 -15.81
CA THR A 370 -27.43 -11.19 -14.63
C THR A 370 -27.06 -12.17 -13.51
N ILE A 371 -26.84 -13.44 -13.84
CA ILE A 371 -26.37 -14.45 -12.88
C ILE A 371 -25.00 -14.07 -12.31
N MET A 372 -24.07 -13.63 -13.16
CA MET A 372 -22.76 -13.17 -12.73
C MET A 372 -22.88 -12.00 -11.73
N PHE A 373 -23.76 -11.04 -11.98
CA PHE A 373 -23.98 -9.92 -11.06
C PHE A 373 -24.57 -10.38 -9.71
N PHE A 374 -25.49 -11.35 -9.69
CA PHE A 374 -25.96 -11.94 -8.43
C PHE A 374 -24.83 -12.62 -7.65
N ILE A 375 -23.95 -13.36 -8.33
CA ILE A 375 -22.75 -13.96 -7.70
C ILE A 375 -21.85 -12.86 -7.11
N CYS A 376 -21.61 -11.77 -7.84
CA CYS A 376 -20.84 -10.63 -7.36
C CYS A 376 -21.49 -9.96 -6.14
N ILE A 377 -22.81 -9.73 -6.16
CA ILE A 377 -23.57 -9.16 -5.04
C ILE A 377 -23.37 -10.02 -3.79
N LEU A 378 -23.53 -11.34 -3.90
CA LEU A 378 -23.32 -12.26 -2.78
C LEU A 378 -21.87 -12.22 -2.30
N LEU A 379 -20.89 -12.29 -3.21
CA LEU A 379 -19.47 -12.29 -2.87
C LEU A 379 -19.07 -11.03 -2.09
N PHE A 380 -19.34 -9.85 -2.64
CA PHE A 380 -19.00 -8.57 -2.00
C PHE A 380 -19.84 -8.31 -0.74
N GLY A 381 -21.12 -8.70 -0.76
CA GLY A 381 -22.00 -8.67 0.41
C GLY A 381 -21.45 -9.49 1.57
N THR A 382 -20.88 -10.67 1.30
CA THR A 382 -20.26 -11.51 2.35
C THR A 382 -19.06 -10.85 3.00
N TYR A 383 -18.32 -9.98 2.31
CA TYR A 383 -17.19 -9.26 2.90
C TYR A 383 -17.65 -8.20 3.89
N ILE A 384 -18.70 -7.45 3.54
CA ILE A 384 -19.32 -6.47 4.43
C ILE A 384 -19.85 -7.18 5.68
N THR A 385 -20.68 -8.22 5.50
CA THR A 385 -21.28 -8.94 6.63
C THR A 385 -20.23 -9.58 7.54
N LYS A 386 -19.18 -10.20 7.00
CA LYS A 386 -18.09 -10.79 7.80
C LYS A 386 -17.39 -9.76 8.69
N THR A 387 -17.09 -8.57 8.16
CA THR A 387 -16.42 -7.52 8.95
C THR A 387 -17.31 -6.97 10.07
N TRP A 388 -18.61 -6.83 9.84
CA TRP A 388 -19.56 -6.43 10.89
C TRP A 388 -19.78 -7.54 11.92
N MET A 389 -19.88 -8.80 11.49
CA MET A 389 -19.93 -9.94 12.42
C MET A 389 -18.66 -10.03 13.29
N TYR A 390 -17.49 -9.71 12.75
CA TYR A 390 -16.26 -9.57 13.54
C TYR A 390 -16.38 -8.48 14.60
N TYR A 391 -16.83 -7.28 14.22
CA TYR A 391 -17.07 -6.18 15.16
C TYR A 391 -18.06 -6.57 16.28
N PHE A 392 -19.20 -7.18 15.94
CA PHE A 392 -20.20 -7.56 16.93
C PHE A 392 -19.71 -8.67 17.88
N ARG A 393 -18.88 -9.61 17.40
CA ARG A 393 -18.28 -10.63 18.26
C ARG A 393 -17.33 -10.01 19.29
N LEU A 394 -16.52 -9.04 18.88
CA LEU A 394 -15.63 -8.30 19.79
C LEU A 394 -16.36 -7.37 20.76
N ARG A 395 -17.58 -6.94 20.43
CA ARG A 395 -18.40 -6.12 21.31
C ARG A 395 -19.10 -6.95 22.40
N ARG A 396 -19.34 -8.24 22.14
CA ARG A 396 -20.03 -9.17 23.04
C ARG A 396 -19.08 -9.93 23.96
N ALA A 397 -17.85 -10.19 23.49
CA ALA A 397 -16.72 -10.58 24.33
C ALA A 397 -16.24 -9.35 25.11
#